data_AF-A0A5M4A792-F1
#
_entry.id   AF-A0A5M4A792-F1
#
_cell.length_a   1.000
_cell.length_b   1.000
_cell.length_c   1.000
_cell.angle_alpha   90.00
_cell.angle_beta   90.00
_cell.angle_gamma   90.00
#
_symmetry.space_group_name_H-M   'P 1'
#
loop_
_entity.id
_entity.type
_entity.pdbx_description
1 polymer ?
#
loop_
_entity_poly.entity_id
_entity_poly.type
_entity_poly.pdbx_seq_one_letter_code
_entity_poly.pdbx_strand_id
1 'polypeptide(L)'
;MIGLNLGVNYKNWDFSVDSYGNFGGKIYNGKKAQRWGGENIEASLANRWTPDHTNTNIPRASDAVPVASDYYIESGNFFRFNT
;
A
#
# COMPACT_ATOMS: atom_id res chain seq x y z
N MET A 1 -1.38 -11.85 -13.37
CA MET A 1 -0.91 -10.67 -14.13
C MET A 1 -1.88 -10.45 -15.27
N ILE A 2 -2.31 -9.21 -15.50
CA ILE A 2 -3.30 -8.85 -16.54
C ILE A 2 -2.76 -7.63 -17.28
N GLY A 3 -2.98 -7.55 -18.60
CA GLY A 3 -2.67 -6.40 -19.43
C GLY A 3 -3.84 -6.02 -20.32
N LEU A 4 -3.98 -4.72 -20.62
CA LEU A 4 -4.98 -4.17 -21.53
C LEU A 4 -4.31 -3.09 -22.40
N ASN A 5 -4.40 -3.26 -23.71
CA ASN A 5 -4.01 -2.27 -24.72
C ASN A 5 -5.29 -1.79 -25.44
N LEU A 6 -5.44 -0.48 -25.58
CA LEU A 6 -6.56 0.16 -26.26
C LEU A 6 -6.03 1.21 -27.24
N GLY A 7 -6.42 1.09 -28.50
CA GLY A 7 -6.14 2.06 -29.55
C GLY A 7 -7.43 2.54 -30.20
N VAL A 8 -7.60 3.86 -30.31
CA VAL A 8 -8.76 4.49 -30.94
C VAL A 8 -8.28 5.49 -31.99
N ASN A 9 -8.70 5.28 -33.22
CA ASN A 9 -8.42 6.17 -34.34
C ASN A 9 -9.72 6.82 -34.82
N TYR A 10 -9.75 8.15 -34.88
CA TYR A 10 -10.89 8.90 -35.41
C TYR A 10 -10.45 10.16 -36.16
N LYS A 11 -10.71 10.20 -37.48
CA LYS A 11 -10.22 11.24 -38.40
C LYS A 11 -8.70 11.39 -38.28
N ASN A 12 -8.22 12.56 -37.85
CA ASN A 12 -6.80 12.90 -37.69
C ASN A 12 -6.33 12.72 -36.22
N TRP A 13 -7.11 12.07 -35.37
CA TRP A 13 -6.76 11.78 -33.98
C TRP A 13 -6.41 10.31 -33.81
N ASP A 14 -5.29 10.07 -33.14
CA ASP A 14 -4.84 8.77 -32.66
C ASP A 14 -4.69 8.84 -31.13
N PHE A 15 -5.31 7.88 -30.46
CA PHE A 15 -5.25 7.72 -29.01
C PHE A 15 -4.86 6.29 -28.70
N SER A 16 -3.82 6.12 -27.90
CA SER A 16 -3.34 4.83 -27.44
C SER A 16 -3.14 4.83 -25.93
N VAL A 17 -3.50 3.72 -25.30
CA VAL A 17 -3.26 3.45 -23.89
C VAL A 17 -2.82 2.00 -23.72
N ASP A 18 -1.72 1.84 -22.99
CA ASP A 18 -1.21 0.58 -22.50
C ASP A 18 -1.35 0.52 -20.99
N SER A 19 -1.88 -0.57 -20.46
CA SER A 19 -2.02 -0.76 -19.02
C SER A 19 -1.75 -2.19 -18.61
N TYR A 20 -1.32 -2.36 -17.37
CA TYR A 20 -1.13 -3.67 -16.79
C TYR A 20 -1.31 -3.65 -15.27
N GLY A 21 -1.57 -4.82 -14.72
CA GLY A 21 -1.77 -5.01 -13.29
C GLY A 21 -1.32 -6.37 -12.78
N ASN A 22 -1.07 -6.40 -11.47
CA ASN A 22 -0.79 -7.60 -10.71
C ASN A 22 -1.80 -7.72 -9.56
N PHE A 23 -2.33 -8.91 -9.36
CA PHE A 23 -3.33 -9.19 -8.34
C PHE A 23 -3.03 -10.54 -7.67
N GLY A 24 -3.34 -10.65 -6.39
CA GLY A 24 -3.07 -11.83 -5.54
C GLY A 24 -1.72 -11.76 -4.82
N GLY A 25 -0.89 -10.76 -5.12
CA GLY A 25 0.39 -10.55 -4.45
C GLY A 25 0.23 -9.99 -3.04
N LYS A 26 1.13 -10.42 -2.15
CA LYS A 26 1.31 -9.85 -0.80
C LYS A 26 2.73 -9.31 -0.69
N ILE A 27 2.88 -8.14 -0.06
CA ILE A 27 4.16 -7.45 0.10
C ILE A 27 4.37 -7.14 1.58
N TYR A 28 5.58 -7.33 2.08
CA TYR A 28 5.96 -6.92 3.42
C TYR A 28 6.35 -5.43 3.44
N ASN A 29 5.63 -4.62 4.22
CA ASN A 29 5.91 -3.20 4.37
C ASN A 29 7.01 -2.95 5.41
N GLY A 30 8.27 -3.02 4.96
CA GLY A 30 9.44 -2.77 5.79
C GLY A 30 9.46 -1.36 6.40
N LYS A 31 8.95 -0.34 5.70
CA LYS A 31 8.85 1.03 6.22
C LYS A 31 7.93 1.10 7.44
N LYS A 32 6.82 0.37 7.43
CA LYS A 32 5.89 0.28 8.56
C LYS A 32 6.48 -0.49 9.74
N ALA A 33 7.36 -1.46 9.47
CA ALA A 33 7.97 -2.33 10.47
C ALA A 33 9.25 -1.75 11.11
N GLN A 34 10.03 -0.95 10.38
CA GLN A 34 11.30 -0.42 10.87
C GLN A 34 11.10 0.98 11.45
N ARG A 35 11.08 1.10 12.78
CA ARG A 35 11.04 2.38 13.50
C ARG A 35 11.99 2.31 14.69
N TRP A 36 12.96 3.22 14.76
CA TRP A 36 13.98 3.26 15.81
C TRP A 36 13.97 4.55 16.64
N GLY A 37 12.85 5.28 16.60
CA GLY A 37 12.59 6.43 17.47
C GLY A 37 13.14 7.74 16.90
N GLY A 38 12.34 8.81 16.98
CA GLY A 38 12.69 10.14 16.48
C GLY A 38 12.44 10.39 14.99
N GLU A 39 12.05 9.36 14.23
CA GLU A 39 11.68 9.48 12.81
C GLU A 39 10.25 10.01 12.66
N ASN A 40 9.97 10.67 11.53
CA ASN A 40 8.59 10.99 11.19
C ASN A 40 7.83 9.70 10.84
N ILE A 41 6.59 9.60 11.34
CA ILE A 41 5.76 8.39 11.20
C ILE A 41 4.45 8.72 10.48
N GLU A 42 3.78 7.70 9.97
CA GLU A 42 2.49 7.85 9.31
C GLU A 42 1.43 8.42 10.26
N ALA A 43 0.73 9.47 9.81
CA ALA A 43 -0.35 10.10 10.57
C ALA A 43 -1.45 9.12 10.99
N SER A 44 -1.67 8.04 10.23
CA SER A 44 -2.63 7.00 10.56
C SER A 44 -2.36 6.32 11.91
N LEU A 45 -1.10 6.29 12.37
CA LEU A 45 -0.73 5.74 13.68
C LEU A 45 -1.24 6.56 14.86
N ALA A 46 -1.71 7.80 14.62
CA ALA A 46 -2.43 8.55 15.63
C ALA A 46 -3.66 7.78 16.14
N ASN A 47 -4.28 6.96 15.26
CA ASN A 47 -5.43 6.08 15.58
C ASN A 47 -5.03 4.75 16.24
N ARG A 48 -3.89 4.71 16.93
CA ARG A 48 -3.46 3.54 17.73
C ARG A 48 -4.40 3.24 18.88
N TRP A 49 -4.27 2.03 19.41
CA TRP A 49 -4.98 1.62 20.61
C TRP A 49 -4.60 2.47 21.82
N THR A 50 -5.61 2.94 22.55
CA THR A 50 -5.51 3.57 23.87
C THR A 50 -6.67 3.08 24.75
N PRO A 51 -6.62 3.26 26.09
CA PRO A 51 -7.71 2.81 26.97
C PRO A 51 -9.09 3.40 26.62
N ASP A 52 -9.12 4.60 26.04
CA ASP A 52 -10.29 5.31 25.55
C ASP A 52 -10.58 5.06 24.05
N HIS A 53 -9.68 4.39 23.33
CA HIS A 53 -9.81 4.06 21.90
C HIS A 53 -9.41 2.59 21.64
N THR A 54 -10.32 1.68 21.96
CA THR A 54 -10.07 0.23 21.91
C THR A 54 -10.50 -0.43 20.60
N ASN A 55 -11.38 0.21 19.83
CA ASN A 55 -11.90 -0.31 18.55
C ASN A 55 -11.02 0.11 17.36
N THR A 56 -9.80 -0.41 17.33
CA THR A 56 -8.81 -0.14 16.26
C THR A 56 -7.97 -1.35 15.96
N ASN A 57 -7.50 -1.46 14.71
CA ASN A 57 -6.55 -2.48 14.27
C ASN A 57 -5.09 -2.01 14.39
N ILE A 58 -4.84 -0.79 14.86
CA ILE A 58 -3.50 -0.26 15.06
C ILE A 58 -3.08 -0.55 16.51
N PRO A 59 -1.98 -1.31 16.71
CA PRO A 59 -1.54 -1.69 18.05
C PRO A 59 -1.10 -0.46 18.85
N ARG A 60 -1.07 -0.62 20.17
CA ARG A 60 -0.54 0.40 21.09
C ARG A 60 0.89 0.80 20.68
N ALA A 61 1.26 2.05 20.98
CA ALA A 61 2.64 2.49 20.83
C ALA A 61 3.58 1.62 21.69
N SER A 62 4.74 1.30 21.14
CA SER A 62 5.77 0.45 21.75
C SER A 62 7.14 0.85 21.20
N ASP A 63 8.14 0.89 22.08
CA ASP A 63 9.55 1.11 21.73
C ASP A 63 10.32 -0.21 21.50
N ALA A 64 9.63 -1.35 21.61
CA ALA A 64 10.22 -2.66 21.34
C ALA A 64 10.44 -2.88 19.85
N VAL A 65 11.46 -3.68 19.51
CA VAL A 65 11.72 -4.11 18.14
C VAL A 65 10.48 -4.82 17.58
N PRO A 66 9.90 -4.32 16.47
CA PRO A 66 8.73 -4.92 15.86
C PRO A 66 8.97 -6.38 15.44
N VAL A 67 8.11 -7.28 15.92
CA VAL A 67 8.13 -8.69 15.52
C VAL A 67 7.49 -8.84 14.15
N ALA A 68 8.11 -9.62 13.26
CA ALA A 68 7.55 -9.92 11.95
C ALA A 68 6.17 -10.59 12.10
N SER A 69 5.15 -9.98 11.49
CA SER A 69 3.77 -10.45 11.57
C SER A 69 2.99 -10.04 10.31
N ASP A 70 1.80 -10.59 10.18
CA ASP A 70 0.85 -10.26 9.12
C ASP A 70 0.36 -8.80 9.17
N TYR A 71 0.49 -8.12 10.31
CA TYR A 71 0.21 -6.68 10.44
C TYR A 71 1.02 -5.81 9.48
N TYR A 72 2.21 -6.27 9.08
CA TYR A 72 3.08 -5.60 8.11
C TYR A 72 2.90 -6.12 6.69
N ILE A 73 2.06 -7.14 6.48
CA ILE A 73 1.78 -7.66 5.15
C ILE A 73 0.63 -6.87 4.54
N GLU A 74 0.88 -6.28 3.38
CA GLU A 74 -0.07 -5.47 2.64
C GLU A 74 -0.35 -6.09 1.27
N SER A 75 -1.49 -5.71 0.68
CA SER A 75 -1.82 -6.12 -0.67
C SER A 75 -0.83 -5.49 -1.65
N GLY A 76 -0.18 -6.32 -2.46
CA GLY A 76 0.62 -5.88 -3.60
C GLY A 76 -0.19 -5.69 -4.88
N ASN A 77 -1.53 -5.63 -4.75
CA ASN A 77 -2.40 -5.50 -5.90
C ASN A 77 -2.28 -4.09 -6.48
N PHE A 78 -2.05 -3.99 -7.79
CA PHE A 78 -2.04 -2.72 -8.48
C PHE A 78 -2.52 -2.88 -9.92
N PHE A 79 -2.98 -1.76 -10.48
CA PHE A 79 -3.21 -1.57 -11.90
C PHE A 79 -2.66 -0.20 -12.27
N ARG A 80 -1.89 -0.12 -13.36
CA ARG A 80 -1.31 1.14 -13.83
C ARG A 80 -1.36 1.27 -15.34
N PHE A 81 -1.47 2.51 -15.79
CA PHE A 81 -1.14 2.88 -17.16
C PHE A 81 0.38 2.89 -17.32
N ASN A 82 0.86 2.30 -18.40
CA ASN A 82 2.26 2.26 -18.76
C ASN A 82 2.59 3.30 -19.82
N THR A 83 1.73 3.41 -20.82
CA THR A 83 1.82 4.37 -21.92
C THR A 83 0.44 4.94 -22.17
#